data_AF-J2W5A9-F1
#
_entry.id   AF-J2W5A9-F1
#
_cell.length_a   1.000
_cell.length_b   1.000
_cell.length_c   1.000
_cell.angle_alpha   90.00
_cell.angle_beta   90.00
_cell.angle_gamma   90.00
#
_symmetry.space_group_name_H-M   'P 1'
#
loop_
_entity.id
_entity.type
_entity.pdbx_description
1 polymer ?
#
loop_
_entity_poly.entity_id
_entity_poly.type
_entity_poly.pdbx_seq_one_letter_code
_entity_poly.pdbx_strand_id
1 'polypeptide(L)'
;MPAISRELNKAYDEARASHKPRLPKLSPLDIDIVAGLEKNGVYITSLDKLGLPGTDALWASATGIANAYSLRARSGEFAGDYTVQVGARDLMRHPHIVRWALNDRILDIVETYLGLPVAYDTMNFFYTMADGRQVGGTQMASRRRGSADGQDDRLPA
;
A
#
# COMPACT_ATOMS: atom_id res chain seq x y z
N MET A 1 -4.97 -9.78 28.62
CA MET A 1 -6.24 -10.54 28.50
C MET A 1 -5.99 -11.85 27.74
N PRO A 2 -5.54 -12.93 28.40
CA PRO A 2 -5.10 -14.16 27.71
C PRO A 2 -6.25 -15.02 27.13
N ALA A 3 -7.42 -15.02 27.80
CA ALA A 3 -8.57 -15.83 27.39
C ALA A 3 -9.20 -15.38 26.06
N ILE A 4 -9.26 -14.06 25.83
CA ILE A 4 -9.79 -13.47 24.59
C ILE A 4 -8.90 -13.84 23.41
N SER A 5 -7.57 -13.70 23.54
CA SER A 5 -6.62 -14.07 22.47
C SER A 5 -6.68 -15.56 22.13
N ARG A 6 -6.90 -16.44 23.12
CA ARG A 6 -7.06 -17.88 22.89
C ARG A 6 -8.32 -18.19 22.08
N GLU A 7 -9.45 -17.57 22.44
CA GLU A 7 -10.71 -17.79 21.72
C GLU A 7 -10.64 -17.28 20.28
N LEU A 8 -10.02 -16.10 20.08
CA LEU A 8 -9.79 -15.54 18.75
C LEU A 8 -8.88 -16.42 17.88
N ASN A 9 -7.80 -16.96 18.44
CA ASN A 9 -6.91 -17.87 17.72
C ASN A 9 -7.63 -19.17 17.33
N LYS A 10 -8.45 -19.72 18.23
CA LYS A 10 -9.25 -20.91 17.93
C LYS A 10 -10.22 -20.67 16.78
N ALA A 11 -10.97 -19.57 16.83
CA ALA A 11 -11.91 -19.20 15.77
C ALA A 11 -11.18 -18.97 14.43
N TYR A 12 -10.00 -18.36 14.47
CA TYR A 12 -9.14 -18.17 13.30
C TYR A 12 -8.67 -19.51 12.69
N ASP A 13 -8.20 -20.44 13.52
CA ASP A 13 -7.74 -21.76 13.06
C ASP A 13 -8.89 -22.59 12.46
N GLU A 14 -10.08 -22.54 13.09
CA GLU A 14 -11.29 -23.17 12.57
C GLU A 14 -11.69 -22.58 11.21
N ALA A 15 -11.66 -21.25 11.08
CA ALA A 15 -11.94 -20.58 9.81
C ALA A 15 -10.97 -21.02 8.71
N ARG A 16 -9.66 -21.08 9.00
CA ARG A 16 -8.64 -21.55 8.05
C ARG A 16 -8.85 -23.02 7.66
N ALA A 17 -9.13 -23.88 8.63
CA ALA A 17 -9.40 -25.29 8.36
C ALA A 17 -10.62 -25.47 7.45
N SER A 18 -11.68 -24.69 7.67
CA SER A 18 -12.89 -24.71 6.85
C SER A 18 -12.67 -24.17 5.43
N HIS A 19 -11.77 -23.20 5.27
CA HIS A 19 -11.50 -22.53 4.00
C HIS A 19 -10.46 -23.26 3.15
N LYS A 20 -9.58 -24.06 3.76
CA LYS A 20 -8.51 -24.81 3.08
C LYS A 20 -8.94 -25.53 1.78
N PRO A 21 -10.11 -26.20 1.69
CA PRO A 21 -10.55 -26.86 0.46
C PRO A 21 -10.90 -25.90 -0.69
N ARG A 22 -11.10 -24.61 -0.40
CA ARG A 22 -11.49 -23.56 -1.35
C ARG A 22 -10.31 -22.71 -1.81
N LEU A 23 -9.10 -22.97 -1.31
CA LEU A 23 -7.93 -22.21 -1.71
C LEU A 23 -7.69 -22.32 -3.22
N PRO A 24 -7.24 -21.22 -3.84
CA PRO A 24 -6.96 -21.20 -5.27
C PRO A 24 -5.78 -22.11 -5.61
N LYS A 25 -5.76 -22.59 -6.86
CA LYS A 25 -4.65 -23.39 -7.37
C LYS A 25 -3.55 -22.47 -7.87
N LEU A 26 -2.41 -22.49 -7.20
CA LEU A 26 -1.27 -21.66 -7.53
C LEU A 26 -0.34 -22.32 -8.55
N SER A 27 0.32 -21.48 -9.37
CA SER A 27 1.44 -21.91 -10.21
C SER A 27 2.68 -22.20 -9.35
N PRO A 28 3.69 -22.94 -9.86
CA PRO A 28 4.93 -23.18 -9.11
C PRO A 28 5.61 -21.90 -8.62
N LEU A 29 5.65 -20.86 -9.46
CA LEU A 29 6.20 -19.56 -9.10
C LEU A 29 5.44 -18.92 -7.93
N ASP A 30 4.10 -19.03 -7.93
CA ASP A 30 3.26 -18.44 -6.89
C ASP A 30 3.38 -19.20 -5.56
N ILE A 31 3.59 -20.51 -5.63
CA ILE A 31 3.93 -21.32 -4.45
C ILE A 31 5.26 -20.85 -3.83
N ASP A 32 6.27 -20.58 -4.66
CA ASP A 32 7.55 -20.05 -4.18
C ASP A 32 7.40 -18.67 -3.52
N ILE A 33 6.52 -17.82 -4.07
CA ILE A 33 6.17 -16.52 -3.47
C ILE A 33 5.56 -16.73 -2.08
N VAL A 34 4.55 -17.60 -1.96
CA VAL A 34 3.88 -17.90 -0.68
C VAL A 34 4.88 -18.45 0.33
N ALA A 35 5.71 -19.44 -0.05
CA ALA A 35 6.72 -20.00 0.84
C ALA A 35 7.72 -18.93 1.33
N GLY A 36 8.09 -17.99 0.45
CA GLY A 36 8.93 -16.85 0.82
C GLY A 36 8.26 -15.90 1.80
N LEU A 37 6.96 -15.62 1.62
CA LEU A 37 6.17 -14.81 2.54
C LEU A 37 6.00 -15.49 3.92
N GLU A 38 5.75 -16.80 3.95
CA GLU A 38 5.65 -17.57 5.20
C GLU A 38 6.96 -17.57 5.98
N LYS A 39 8.10 -17.68 5.29
CA LYS A 39 9.42 -17.73 5.91
C LYS A 39 9.91 -16.36 6.39
N ASN A 40 9.74 -15.33 5.57
CA ASN A 40 10.41 -14.04 5.76
C ASN A 40 9.46 -12.87 6.06
N GLY A 41 8.15 -13.07 5.92
CA GLY A 41 7.15 -12.00 5.98
C GLY A 41 7.16 -11.05 4.77
N VAL A 42 8.13 -11.20 3.86
CA VAL A 42 8.28 -10.38 2.65
C VAL A 42 8.87 -11.19 1.51
N TYR A 43 8.42 -10.92 0.29
CA TYR A 43 8.98 -11.46 -0.93
C TYR A 43 9.26 -10.33 -1.92
N ILE A 44 10.48 -10.26 -2.45
CA ILE A 44 10.91 -9.21 -3.38
C ILE A 44 11.14 -9.83 -4.76
N THR A 45 10.48 -9.28 -5.77
CA THR A 45 10.64 -9.69 -7.17
C THR A 45 10.49 -8.50 -8.11
N SER A 46 10.91 -8.65 -9.36
CA SER A 46 10.70 -7.64 -10.39
C SER A 46 9.33 -7.79 -11.04
N LEU A 47 8.83 -6.71 -11.63
CA LEU A 47 7.59 -6.72 -12.41
C LEU A 47 7.65 -7.72 -13.58
N ASP A 48 8.81 -7.84 -14.23
CA ASP A 48 9.02 -8.79 -15.33
C ASP A 48 8.90 -10.25 -14.87
N LYS A 49 9.51 -10.58 -13.72
CA LYS A 49 9.40 -11.92 -13.13
C LYS A 49 8.00 -12.20 -12.62
N LEU A 50 7.34 -11.18 -12.08
CA LEU A 50 5.96 -11.29 -11.64
C LEU A 50 5.02 -11.49 -12.84
N GLY A 51 5.31 -10.91 -14.00
CA GLY A 51 4.69 -11.29 -15.28
C GLY A 51 3.16 -11.10 -15.32
N LEU A 52 2.63 -10.12 -14.59
CA LEU A 52 1.19 -9.89 -14.54
C LEU A 52 0.70 -9.12 -15.76
N PRO A 53 -0.51 -9.43 -16.27
CA PRO A 53 -1.09 -8.69 -17.38
C PRO A 53 -1.35 -7.22 -16.99
N GLY A 54 -1.15 -6.30 -17.93
CA GLY A 54 -1.35 -4.87 -17.70
C GLY A 54 -0.20 -4.18 -16.97
N THR A 55 0.92 -4.86 -16.73
CA THR A 55 2.12 -4.29 -16.10
C THR A 55 2.65 -3.06 -16.84
N ASP A 56 2.65 -3.07 -18.18
CA ASP A 56 3.08 -1.90 -18.97
C ASP A 56 2.19 -0.68 -18.75
N ALA A 57 0.87 -0.90 -18.68
CA ALA A 57 -0.11 0.17 -18.45
C ALA A 57 -0.04 0.70 -17.01
N LEU A 58 0.19 -0.19 -16.03
CA LEU A 58 0.53 0.19 -14.66
C LEU A 58 1.77 1.08 -14.66
N TRP A 59 2.85 0.63 -15.30
CA TRP A 59 4.13 1.32 -15.30
C TRP A 59 4.03 2.71 -15.93
N ALA A 60 3.38 2.83 -17.08
CA ALA A 60 3.11 4.11 -17.73
C ALA A 60 2.28 5.05 -16.83
N SER A 61 1.26 4.52 -16.14
CA SER A 61 0.42 5.28 -15.22
C SER A 61 1.21 5.77 -14.00
N ALA A 62 1.98 4.89 -13.36
CA ALA A 62 2.82 5.22 -12.21
C ALA A 62 3.89 6.27 -12.57
N THR A 63 4.50 6.14 -13.75
CA THR A 63 5.48 7.11 -14.27
C THR A 63 4.82 8.47 -14.53
N GLY A 64 3.60 8.48 -15.09
CA GLY A 64 2.82 9.70 -15.28
C GLY A 64 2.55 10.44 -13.97
N ILE A 65 2.12 9.72 -12.93
CA ILE A 65 1.94 10.27 -11.58
C ILE A 65 3.26 10.79 -11.03
N ALA A 66 4.34 10.00 -11.10
CA ALA A 66 5.65 10.38 -10.60
C ALA A 66 6.15 11.68 -11.25
N ASN A 67 5.96 11.84 -12.57
CA ASN A 67 6.32 13.06 -13.29
C ASN A 67 5.49 14.26 -12.81
N ALA A 68 4.17 14.12 -12.69
CA ALA A 68 3.30 15.18 -12.21
C ALA A 68 3.64 15.61 -10.78
N TYR A 69 3.86 14.65 -9.88
CA TYR A 69 4.23 14.92 -8.49
C TYR A 69 5.65 15.50 -8.37
N SER A 70 6.57 15.12 -9.25
CA SER A 70 7.91 15.72 -9.30
C SER A 70 7.88 17.20 -9.68
N LEU A 71 6.97 17.62 -10.57
CA LEU A 71 6.81 19.02 -10.94
C LEU A 71 6.26 19.84 -9.77
N ARG A 72 5.25 19.31 -9.08
CA ARG A 72 4.66 19.89 -7.85
C ARG A 72 5.68 19.98 -6.71
N ALA A 73 6.50 18.95 -6.53
CA ALA A 73 7.59 18.96 -5.58
C ALA A 73 8.61 20.09 -5.89
N ARG A 74 8.98 20.26 -7.17
CA ARG A 74 9.90 21.34 -7.60
C ARG A 74 9.32 22.74 -7.40
N SER A 75 8.01 22.92 -7.42
CA SER A 75 7.37 24.20 -7.06
C SER A 75 7.27 24.42 -5.54
N GLY A 76 7.82 23.52 -4.73
CA GLY A 76 7.82 23.62 -3.26
C GLY A 76 6.51 23.19 -2.61
N GLU A 77 5.59 22.56 -3.34
CA GLU A 77 4.26 22.20 -2.82
C GLU A 77 4.34 21.24 -1.63
N PHE A 78 5.37 20.41 -1.58
CA PHE A 78 5.59 19.38 -0.55
C PHE A 78 6.83 19.67 0.30
N ALA A 79 7.21 20.94 0.44
CA ALA A 79 8.39 21.31 1.22
C ALA A 79 8.27 20.81 2.68
N GLY A 80 9.21 19.97 3.10
CA GLY A 80 9.24 19.36 4.43
C GLY A 80 8.65 17.95 4.51
N ASP A 81 7.99 17.46 3.46
CA ASP A 81 7.48 16.09 3.38
C ASP A 81 8.49 15.16 2.69
N TYR A 82 8.72 13.97 3.26
CA TYR A 82 9.55 12.93 2.64
C TYR A 82 8.77 12.03 1.68
N THR A 83 7.50 11.80 2.02
CA THR A 83 6.60 10.93 1.29
C THR A 83 5.23 11.57 1.26
N VAL A 84 4.64 11.63 0.08
CA VAL A 84 3.33 12.23 -0.15
C VAL A 84 2.39 11.13 -0.63
N GLN A 85 1.24 11.00 0.04
CA GLN A 85 0.18 10.15 -0.45
C GLN A 85 -0.45 10.78 -1.69
N VAL A 86 -0.52 10.02 -2.77
CA VAL A 86 -1.17 10.46 -4.00
C VAL A 86 -2.67 10.55 -3.78
N GLY A 87 -3.23 11.71 -4.14
CA GLY A 87 -4.64 12.00 -3.93
C GLY A 87 -5.55 11.06 -4.73
N ALA A 88 -6.71 10.71 -4.16
CA ALA A 88 -7.67 9.80 -4.80
C ALA A 88 -8.10 10.27 -6.21
N ARG A 89 -8.21 11.58 -6.44
CA ARG A 89 -8.55 12.12 -7.78
C ARG A 89 -7.48 11.84 -8.82
N ASP A 90 -6.21 11.96 -8.46
CA ASP A 90 -5.09 11.65 -9.37
C ASP A 90 -5.06 10.15 -9.64
N LEU A 91 -5.27 9.33 -8.60
CA LEU A 91 -5.33 7.88 -8.72
C LEU A 91 -6.48 7.40 -9.63
N MET A 92 -7.67 8.02 -9.51
CA MET A 92 -8.82 7.71 -10.36
C MET A 92 -8.60 8.05 -11.84
N ARG A 93 -7.71 8.99 -12.17
CA ARG A 93 -7.29 9.26 -13.57
C ARG A 93 -6.37 8.18 -14.14
N HIS A 94 -5.87 7.29 -13.27
CA HIS A 94 -4.96 6.20 -13.60
C HIS A 94 -5.54 4.84 -13.18
N PRO A 95 -6.69 4.42 -13.75
CA PRO A 95 -7.41 3.22 -13.32
C PRO A 95 -6.61 1.92 -13.48
N HIS A 96 -5.58 1.91 -14.33
CA HIS A 96 -4.69 0.78 -14.52
C HIS A 96 -3.93 0.40 -13.23
N ILE A 97 -3.64 1.37 -12.35
CA ILE A 97 -2.98 1.10 -11.07
C ILE A 97 -3.89 0.27 -10.17
N VAL A 98 -5.15 0.70 -10.03
CA VAL A 98 -6.15 -0.02 -9.22
C VAL A 98 -6.39 -1.41 -9.81
N ARG A 99 -6.61 -1.49 -11.12
CA ARG A 99 -6.94 -2.76 -11.79
C ARG A 99 -5.80 -3.77 -11.70
N TRP A 100 -4.55 -3.32 -11.81
CA TRP A 100 -3.41 -4.21 -11.69
C TRP A 100 -3.27 -4.79 -10.27
N ALA A 101 -3.49 -3.96 -9.24
CA ALA A 101 -3.46 -4.41 -7.85
C ALA A 101 -4.58 -5.42 -7.51
N LEU A 102 -5.71 -5.33 -8.22
CA LEU A 102 -6.85 -6.25 -8.12
C LEU A 102 -6.75 -7.46 -9.06
N ASN A 103 -5.57 -7.77 -9.58
CA ASN A 103 -5.38 -8.94 -10.42
C ASN A 103 -5.67 -10.23 -9.61
N ASP A 104 -6.49 -11.13 -10.16
CA ASP A 104 -6.86 -12.38 -9.50
C ASP A 104 -5.66 -13.17 -9.00
N ARG A 105 -4.55 -13.19 -9.74
CA ARG A 105 -3.33 -13.90 -9.30
C ARG A 105 -2.70 -13.29 -8.04
N ILE A 106 -2.74 -11.96 -7.89
CA ILE A 106 -2.28 -11.31 -6.65
C ILE A 106 -3.21 -11.72 -5.50
N LEU A 107 -4.53 -11.68 -5.72
CA LEU A 107 -5.51 -12.07 -4.71
C LEU A 107 -5.34 -13.54 -4.33
N ASP A 108 -5.09 -14.43 -5.29
CA ASP A 108 -4.89 -15.86 -5.07
C ASP A 108 -3.65 -16.14 -4.21
N ILE A 109 -2.53 -15.45 -4.47
CA ILE A 109 -1.31 -15.52 -3.65
C ILE A 109 -1.62 -15.09 -2.21
N VAL A 110 -2.30 -13.95 -2.04
CA VAL A 110 -2.60 -13.40 -0.71
C VAL A 110 -3.59 -14.29 0.04
N GLU A 111 -4.64 -14.77 -0.62
CA GLU A 111 -5.62 -15.70 -0.05
C GLU A 111 -4.96 -17.00 0.39
N THR A 112 -4.04 -17.54 -0.40
CA THR A 112 -3.28 -18.74 -0.03
C THR A 112 -2.36 -18.49 1.15
N TYR A 113 -1.64 -17.36 1.17
CA TYR A 113 -0.76 -16.98 2.26
C TYR A 113 -1.52 -16.80 3.59
N LEU A 114 -2.68 -16.14 3.57
CA LEU A 114 -3.52 -15.94 4.76
C LEU A 114 -4.28 -17.22 5.15
N GLY A 115 -4.66 -18.04 4.17
CA GLY A 115 -5.50 -19.22 4.34
C GLY A 115 -6.98 -18.88 4.59
N LEU A 116 -7.40 -17.66 4.26
CA LEU A 116 -8.75 -17.13 4.46
C LEU A 116 -9.19 -16.33 3.23
N PRO A 117 -10.50 -16.16 2.99
CA PRO A 117 -11.00 -15.32 1.92
C PRO A 117 -10.40 -13.91 1.99
N VAL A 118 -9.90 -13.40 0.87
CA VAL A 118 -9.32 -12.06 0.80
C VAL A 118 -10.31 -11.07 0.20
N ALA A 119 -10.29 -9.85 0.73
CA ALA A 119 -10.95 -8.70 0.13
C ALA A 119 -9.98 -7.51 0.15
N TYR A 120 -10.05 -6.69 -0.89
CA TYR A 120 -9.25 -5.49 -1.00
C TYR A 120 -10.01 -4.30 -0.40
N ASP A 121 -9.52 -3.74 0.72
CA ASP A 121 -10.22 -2.69 1.46
C ASP A 121 -9.80 -1.27 1.02
N THR A 122 -8.50 -1.03 0.86
CA THR A 122 -7.98 0.31 0.53
C THR A 122 -6.69 0.25 -0.27
N MET A 123 -6.44 1.31 -1.05
CA MET A 123 -5.19 1.49 -1.80
C MET A 123 -4.47 2.75 -1.34
N ASN A 124 -3.21 2.58 -0.95
CA ASN A 124 -2.29 3.69 -0.70
C ASN A 124 -1.22 3.70 -1.79
N PHE A 125 -1.10 4.82 -2.49
CA PHE A 125 -0.06 5.05 -3.48
C PHE A 125 0.77 6.24 -3.03
N PHE A 126 2.08 6.06 -2.92
CA PHE A 126 2.98 7.04 -2.34
C PHE A 126 4.00 7.53 -3.38
N TYR A 127 4.22 8.84 -3.39
CA TYR A 127 5.35 9.46 -4.07
C TYR A 127 6.41 9.80 -3.04
N THR A 128 7.63 9.29 -3.22
CA THR A 128 8.78 9.61 -2.37
C THR A 128 9.66 10.63 -3.06
N MET A 129 10.01 11.70 -2.35
CA MET A 129 10.88 12.74 -2.90
C MET A 129 12.32 12.21 -3.00
N ALA A 130 12.93 12.35 -4.17
CA ALA A 130 14.33 12.00 -4.40
C ALA A 130 15.28 13.16 -4.02
N ASP A 131 15.10 13.74 -2.83
CA ASP A 131 15.92 14.86 -2.35
C ASP A 131 17.18 14.41 -1.58
N GLY A 132 17.39 13.09 -1.47
CA GLY A 132 18.51 12.49 -0.75
C GLY A 132 18.45 12.66 0.78
N ARG A 133 17.36 13.22 1.32
CA ARG A 133 17.19 13.46 2.76
C ARG A 133 16.42 12.35 3.48
N GLN A 134 16.19 11.22 2.82
CA GLN A 134 15.52 10.08 3.44
C GLN A 134 16.38 9.50 4.57
N VAL A 135 16.18 10.00 5.79
CA VAL A 135 16.64 9.34 7.01
C VAL A 135 15.58 8.29 7.32
N GLY A 136 15.96 7.02 7.29
CA GLY A 136 15.05 5.90 7.51
C GLY A 136 14.33 6.03 8.85
N GLY A 137 13.06 6.46 8.82
CA GLY A 137 12.22 6.59 10.00
C GLY A 137 10.78 6.67 9.56
N THR A 138 10.01 5.62 9.82
CA THR A 138 8.55 5.62 9.68
C THR A 138 7.98 6.56 10.74
N GLN A 139 7.88 7.85 10.44
CA GLN A 139 7.14 8.79 11.26
C GLN A 139 5.72 8.92 10.69
N MET A 140 4.78 8.21 11.31
CA MET A 140 3.36 8.47 11.11
C MET A 140 3.06 9.90 11.58
N ALA A 141 2.91 10.82 10.63
CA ALA A 141 2.56 12.21 10.90
C ALA A 141 1.12 12.28 11.46
N SER A 142 1.00 12.38 12.78
CA SER A 142 -0.25 12.81 13.41
C SER A 142 -0.44 14.30 13.09
N ARG A 143 -1.30 14.60 12.10
CA ARG A 143 -1.74 15.96 11.81
C ARG A 143 -2.52 16.50 13.01
N ARG A 144 -1.87 17.24 13.92
CA ARG A 144 -2.56 18.21 14.76
C ARG A 144 -2.91 19.40 13.88
N ARG A 145 -4.18 19.44 13.48
CA ARG A 145 -4.85 20.61 12.91
C ARG A 145 -4.83 21.71 13.98
N GLY A 146 -3.96 22.70 13.84
CA GLY A 146 -4.04 23.92 14.63
C GLY A 146 -5.28 24.70 14.18
N SER A 147 -6.29 24.75 15.05
CA SER A 147 -7.46 25.61 14.89
C SER A 147 -7.08 27.07 15.02
N ALA A 148 -7.77 27.90 14.25
CA ALA A 148 -7.83 29.34 14.41
C ALA A 148 -8.50 29.72 15.74
N ASP A 149 -7.91 30.70 16.43
CA ASP A 149 -8.49 31.67 17.40
C ASP A 149 -7.31 32.28 18.17
N GLY A 150 -7.12 33.58 18.40
CA GLY A 150 -7.86 34.79 18.03
C GLY A 150 -7.05 36.02 18.51
N GLN A 151 -7.37 37.17 17.91
CA GLN A 151 -7.38 38.55 18.44
C GLN A 151 -6.17 39.20 19.18
N ASP A 152 -5.78 40.36 18.63
CA ASP A 152 -5.48 41.66 19.27
C ASP A 152 -4.14 41.89 20.00
N ASP A 153 -3.31 42.83 19.49
CA ASP A 153 -3.05 44.14 20.13
C ASP A 153 -1.98 44.95 19.36
N ARG A 154 -2.34 46.21 19.06
CA ARG A 154 -1.50 47.45 19.00
C ARG A 154 -0.52 47.72 17.84
N LEU A 155 -0.87 48.79 17.12
CA LEU A 155 0.02 49.75 16.45
C LEU A 155 0.98 50.44 17.45
N PRO A 156 2.17 50.85 16.97
CA PRO A 156 2.55 52.26 17.08
C PRO A 156 3.19 52.74 15.75
N ALA A 157 3.24 54.02 15.36
CA ALA A 157 2.78 55.29 15.88
C ALA A 157 2.51 56.21 14.67
#